data_AF-W6XYJ7-F1
#
_entry.id   AF-W6XYJ7-F1
#
_cell.length_a   1.000
_cell.length_b   1.000
_cell.length_c   1.000
_cell.angle_alpha   90.00
_cell.angle_beta   90.00
_cell.angle_gamma   90.00
#
_symmetry.space_group_name_H-M   'P 1'
#
loop_
_entity.id
_entity.type
_entity.pdbx_description
1 polymer ?
#
loop_
_entity_poly.entity_id
_entity_poly.type
_entity_poly.pdbx_seq_one_letter_code
_entity_poly.pdbx_strand_id
1 'polypeptide(L)'
;MVNCFASLGLVSLHVGATLAARQPWNGTAENSVDAYWRATEAGIECIETDMRLSKDYFIPMVHDSGLGRVTDVGEQAGKEAYNPYTGKGYDPKNAAGVPANKWCNLQAASNTSQWYKTPEEFEALAWVQDAFLNGIQLAFIPVYDPSMQKGMDTLASLKAFSQTNYTISAEIELRSTDGVLQDLVDYVKSSQSTNINVKTTGTLYAPGDIFAPESIDVDRANYTFPDNEHRNNSVYTFKDNKAPRLMDSLLGKGVSVDGHDYRSDFNWIMEQGYNWIIADTPDLWAKRLEKQGKRNITWMLADGMRAANKTLAGGWYKRDDECSQN
;
A
#
# COMPACT_ATOMS: atom_id res chain seq x y z
N MET A 1 15.63 -26.54 16.96
CA MET A 1 14.77 -26.31 15.77
C MET A 1 14.80 -24.82 15.49
N VAL A 2 15.44 -24.42 14.39
CA VAL A 2 15.63 -23.03 14.01
C VAL A 2 14.34 -22.58 13.31
N ASN A 3 13.57 -21.71 13.95
CA ASN A 3 12.39 -21.10 13.35
C ASN A 3 12.84 -20.13 12.25
N CYS A 4 12.65 -20.54 10.99
CA CYS A 4 12.69 -19.64 9.84
C CYS A 4 11.41 -18.80 9.86
N PHE A 5 11.46 -17.57 10.37
CA PHE A 5 10.43 -16.57 10.12
C PHE A 5 10.86 -15.77 8.90
N ALA A 6 10.18 -16.00 7.78
CA ALA A 6 10.28 -15.16 6.59
C ALA A 6 9.61 -13.81 6.90
N SER A 7 10.37 -12.70 6.81
CA SER A 7 9.76 -11.40 6.55
C SER A 7 9.34 -11.38 5.09
N LEU A 8 8.06 -11.19 4.85
CA LEU A 8 7.57 -10.81 3.54
C LEU A 8 7.64 -9.28 3.48
N GLY A 9 8.51 -8.74 2.64
CA GLY A 9 8.50 -7.32 2.33
C GLY A 9 7.36 -7.02 1.38
N LEU A 10 6.17 -6.68 1.91
CA LEU A 10 5.07 -6.21 1.07
C LEU A 10 5.38 -4.80 0.59
N VAL A 11 5.50 -4.59 -0.72
CA VAL A 11 5.66 -3.26 -1.30
C VAL A 11 4.41 -2.92 -2.07
N SER A 12 3.83 -1.79 -1.73
CA SER A 12 2.76 -1.20 -2.49
C SER A 12 3.38 -0.19 -3.46
N LEU A 13 3.14 -0.36 -4.76
CA LEU A 13 3.54 0.62 -5.79
C LEU A 13 2.39 1.63 -5.98
N HIS A 14 1.79 2.09 -4.88
CA HIS A 14 0.91 3.24 -4.90
C HIS A 14 1.75 4.50 -5.02
N VAL A 15 1.90 5.04 -6.23
CA VAL A 15 2.26 6.46 -6.32
C VAL A 15 0.97 7.26 -6.11
N GLY A 16 0.52 7.33 -4.85
CA GLY A 16 -0.38 8.37 -4.41
C GLY A 16 0.30 9.72 -4.65
N ALA A 17 -0.05 10.39 -5.75
CA ALA A 17 0.25 11.78 -6.07
C ALA A 17 1.66 12.31 -5.67
N THR A 18 2.67 12.02 -6.48
CA THR A 18 3.85 12.91 -6.66
C THR A 18 3.75 13.53 -8.07
N LEU A 19 3.04 14.63 -8.34
CA LEU A 19 3.20 16.03 -7.94
C LEU A 19 4.29 16.74 -8.81
N ALA A 20 3.81 17.69 -9.61
CA ALA A 20 4.43 18.58 -10.60
C ALA A 20 5.26 17.98 -11.74
N ALA A 21 4.77 18.21 -12.97
CA ALA A 21 5.19 17.60 -14.22
C ALA A 21 4.68 16.16 -14.38
N ARG A 22 4.38 15.80 -15.61
CA ARG A 22 4.02 14.44 -16.05
C ARG A 22 5.22 13.49 -15.90
N GLN A 23 5.94 13.55 -14.79
CA GLN A 23 7.21 12.88 -14.57
C GLN A 23 6.92 11.74 -13.61
N PRO A 24 6.84 10.52 -14.15
CA PRO A 24 6.63 9.37 -13.31
C PRO A 24 7.81 9.15 -12.35
N TRP A 25 7.69 8.21 -11.41
CA TRP A 25 8.81 7.87 -10.52
C TRP A 25 10.03 7.47 -11.35
N ASN A 26 11.06 8.33 -11.35
CA ASN A 26 12.24 8.20 -12.21
C ASN A 26 11.91 7.99 -13.71
N GLY A 27 10.86 8.63 -14.21
CA GLY A 27 10.43 8.52 -15.61
C GLY A 27 9.53 7.32 -15.93
N THR A 28 9.23 6.41 -14.99
CA THR A 28 8.40 5.21 -15.18
C THR A 28 6.93 5.34 -14.76
N ALA A 29 6.00 5.27 -15.72
CA ALA A 29 4.55 5.40 -15.48
C ALA A 29 4.05 4.39 -14.43
N GLU A 30 3.18 4.84 -13.51
CA GLU A 30 2.55 3.95 -12.52
C GLU A 30 1.75 2.83 -13.20
N ASN A 31 1.62 1.68 -12.54
CA ASN A 31 0.90 0.50 -13.04
C ASN A 31 1.30 0.06 -14.47
N SER A 32 2.50 0.46 -14.93
CA SER A 32 3.06 0.05 -16.21
C SER A 32 3.93 -1.20 -16.07
N VAL A 33 4.14 -1.90 -17.19
CA VAL A 33 5.07 -3.04 -17.24
C VAL A 33 6.48 -2.62 -16.80
N ASP A 34 6.93 -1.42 -17.15
CA ASP A 34 8.24 -0.90 -16.73
C ASP A 34 8.29 -0.67 -15.21
N ALA A 35 7.18 -0.25 -14.57
CA ALA A 35 7.12 -0.11 -13.11
C ALA A 35 7.28 -1.46 -12.43
N TYR A 36 6.56 -2.48 -12.89
CA TYR A 36 6.66 -3.82 -12.33
C TYR A 36 8.02 -4.46 -12.57
N TRP A 37 8.60 -4.23 -13.75
CA TRP A 37 9.94 -4.70 -14.08
C TRP A 37 10.99 -4.09 -13.15
N ARG A 38 10.98 -2.76 -12.98
CA ARG A 38 11.92 -2.06 -12.09
C ARG A 38 11.76 -2.47 -10.63
N ALA A 39 10.52 -2.67 -10.18
CA ALA A 39 10.28 -3.20 -8.84
C ALA A 39 10.91 -4.59 -8.68
N THR A 40 10.73 -5.46 -9.67
CA THR A 40 11.35 -6.79 -9.69
C THR A 40 12.89 -6.70 -9.68
N GLU A 41 13.49 -5.84 -10.50
CA GLU A 41 14.94 -5.60 -10.52
C GLU A 41 15.49 -5.04 -9.20
N ALA A 42 14.66 -4.29 -8.46
CA ALA A 42 14.98 -3.79 -7.13
C ALA A 42 14.86 -4.87 -6.03
N GLY A 43 14.47 -6.10 -6.37
CA GLY A 43 14.28 -7.20 -5.41
C GLY A 43 13.01 -7.04 -4.58
N ILE A 44 11.98 -6.38 -5.12
CA ILE A 44 10.68 -6.26 -4.47
C ILE A 44 9.89 -7.56 -4.64
N GLU A 45 9.45 -8.15 -3.54
CA GLU A 45 8.80 -9.48 -3.51
C GLU A 45 7.29 -9.44 -3.72
N CYS A 46 6.67 -8.29 -3.47
CA CYS A 46 5.23 -8.09 -3.59
C CYS A 46 4.98 -6.73 -4.20
N ILE A 47 4.05 -6.67 -5.15
CA ILE A 47 3.69 -5.46 -5.86
C ILE A 47 2.20 -5.26 -5.67
N GLU A 48 1.80 -4.17 -5.02
CA GLU A 48 0.42 -3.71 -5.12
C GLU A 48 0.13 -3.24 -6.55
N THR A 49 -1.04 -3.61 -7.05
CA THR A 49 -1.55 -3.18 -8.33
C THR A 49 -2.99 -2.71 -8.17
N ASP A 50 -3.31 -1.57 -8.78
CA ASP A 50 -4.69 -1.13 -8.89
C ASP A 50 -5.30 -1.64 -10.17
N MET A 51 -6.41 -2.37 -10.06
CA MET A 51 -7.11 -2.90 -11.22
C MET A 51 -8.48 -2.25 -11.39
N ARG A 52 -8.88 -2.02 -12.63
CA ARG A 52 -10.23 -1.60 -13.02
C ARG A 52 -10.79 -2.61 -14.03
N LEU A 53 -12.11 -2.67 -14.26
CA LEU A 53 -12.74 -3.60 -15.21
C LEU A 53 -13.44 -2.82 -16.33
N SER A 54 -12.91 -2.79 -17.56
CA SER A 54 -13.48 -2.03 -18.68
C SER A 54 -14.85 -2.54 -19.16
N LYS A 55 -15.56 -1.75 -20.01
CA LYS A 55 -16.89 -2.13 -20.56
C LYS A 55 -16.88 -3.42 -21.37
N ASP A 56 -15.74 -3.72 -21.96
CA ASP A 56 -15.45 -4.91 -22.75
C ASP A 56 -14.79 -6.01 -21.91
N TYR A 57 -14.86 -5.92 -20.58
CA TYR A 57 -14.44 -6.92 -19.60
C TYR A 57 -12.94 -7.23 -19.60
N PHE A 58 -12.10 -6.30 -20.04
CA PHE A 58 -10.66 -6.34 -19.81
C PHE A 58 -10.31 -5.71 -18.47
N ILE A 59 -9.16 -6.11 -17.92
CA ILE A 59 -8.67 -5.63 -16.64
C ILE A 59 -7.46 -4.71 -16.87
N PRO A 60 -7.65 -3.40 -17.07
CA PRO A 60 -6.54 -2.45 -17.06
C PRO A 60 -6.01 -2.22 -15.64
N MET A 61 -4.69 -2.03 -15.56
CA MET A 61 -4.02 -1.62 -14.33
C MET A 61 -3.99 -0.08 -14.26
N VAL A 62 -4.92 0.52 -13.53
CA VAL A 62 -5.07 1.98 -13.41
C VAL A 62 -5.60 2.31 -12.01
N HIS A 63 -4.91 3.19 -11.30
CA HIS A 63 -5.33 3.63 -9.97
C HIS A 63 -6.64 4.41 -9.99
N ASP A 64 -6.76 5.41 -10.86
CA ASP A 64 -7.87 6.35 -10.83
C ASP A 64 -9.19 5.78 -11.40
N SER A 65 -10.30 6.40 -10.99
CA SER A 65 -11.60 6.20 -11.65
C SER A 65 -11.71 6.94 -12.99
N GLY A 66 -10.82 7.90 -13.24
CA GLY A 66 -10.68 8.65 -14.48
C GLY A 66 -9.38 8.30 -15.20
N LEU A 67 -9.31 8.52 -16.51
CA LEU A 67 -8.12 8.26 -17.32
C LEU A 67 -7.24 9.51 -17.53
N GLY A 68 -7.78 10.69 -17.28
CA GLY A 68 -7.17 11.98 -17.62
C GLY A 68 -5.87 12.25 -16.86
N ARG A 69 -5.70 11.74 -15.63
CA ARG A 69 -4.48 11.98 -14.84
C ARG A 69 -3.28 11.23 -15.41
N VAL A 70 -3.47 9.99 -15.87
CA VAL A 70 -2.39 9.04 -16.17
C VAL A 70 -2.26 8.70 -17.66
N THR A 71 -3.07 9.32 -18.51
CA THR A 71 -3.05 9.10 -19.97
C THR A 71 -3.11 10.40 -20.74
N ASP A 72 -2.90 10.32 -22.05
CA ASP A 72 -3.05 11.41 -23.02
C ASP A 72 -4.48 11.50 -23.61
N VAL A 73 -5.49 10.90 -22.95
CA VAL A 73 -6.85 10.77 -23.48
C VAL A 73 -7.50 12.11 -23.86
N GLY A 74 -7.14 13.20 -23.18
CA GLY A 74 -7.56 14.56 -23.55
C GLY A 74 -7.02 14.96 -24.93
N GLU A 75 -5.73 14.77 -25.16
CA GLU A 75 -5.06 15.10 -26.43
C GLU A 75 -5.61 14.25 -27.58
N GLN A 76 -5.73 12.93 -27.38
CA GLN A 76 -6.32 12.00 -28.35
C GLN A 76 -7.76 12.37 -28.72
N ALA A 77 -8.52 12.91 -27.77
CA ALA A 77 -9.90 13.35 -27.98
C ALA A 77 -10.01 14.79 -28.55
N GLY A 78 -8.89 15.49 -28.78
CA GLY A 78 -8.89 16.90 -29.16
C GLY A 78 -9.53 17.80 -28.09
N LYS A 79 -9.41 17.41 -26.82
CA LYS A 79 -9.93 18.12 -25.65
C LYS A 79 -8.79 18.66 -24.81
N GLU A 80 -9.12 19.59 -23.91
CA GLU A 80 -8.17 20.08 -22.92
C GLU A 80 -7.69 18.91 -22.05
N ALA A 81 -6.37 18.76 -21.90
CA ALA A 81 -5.80 17.73 -21.05
C ALA A 81 -6.28 17.90 -19.60
N TYR A 82 -6.58 16.80 -18.92
CA TYR A 82 -6.97 16.87 -17.52
C TYR A 82 -5.82 17.37 -16.66
N ASN A 83 -6.14 18.31 -15.78
CA ASN A 83 -5.24 18.87 -14.80
C ASN A 83 -5.69 18.39 -13.42
N PRO A 84 -4.98 17.41 -12.82
CA PRO A 84 -5.37 16.85 -11.53
C PRO A 84 -5.33 17.86 -10.37
N TYR A 85 -4.57 18.95 -10.49
CA TYR A 85 -4.49 20.00 -9.46
C TYR A 85 -5.73 20.90 -9.42
N THR A 86 -6.43 21.00 -10.55
CA THR A 86 -7.61 21.87 -10.67
C THR A 86 -8.91 21.09 -10.81
N GLY A 87 -8.83 19.78 -11.07
CA GLY A 87 -9.97 18.95 -11.43
C GLY A 87 -10.64 19.35 -12.75
N LYS A 88 -9.95 20.13 -13.61
CA LYS A 88 -10.46 20.61 -14.90
C LYS A 88 -9.82 19.87 -16.07
N GLY A 89 -10.48 19.91 -17.22
CA GLY A 89 -10.04 19.22 -18.45
C GLY A 89 -10.77 17.89 -18.66
N TYR A 90 -10.37 17.15 -19.69
CA TYR A 90 -11.03 15.93 -20.12
C TYR A 90 -10.50 14.72 -19.34
N ASP A 91 -11.27 14.33 -18.34
CA ASP A 91 -11.07 13.11 -17.56
C ASP A 91 -12.28 12.20 -17.75
N PRO A 92 -12.35 11.47 -18.88
CA PRO A 92 -13.39 10.48 -19.03
C PRO A 92 -13.18 9.49 -17.90
N LYS A 93 -14.25 9.25 -17.13
CA LYS A 93 -14.30 8.08 -16.27
C LYS A 93 -13.86 6.92 -17.12
N ASN A 94 -12.95 6.12 -16.59
CA ASN A 94 -12.70 4.83 -17.19
C ASN A 94 -14.08 4.19 -17.40
N ALA A 95 -14.26 3.48 -18.51
CA ALA A 95 -15.57 2.92 -18.84
C ALA A 95 -15.99 1.81 -17.82
N ALA A 96 -15.26 1.70 -16.72
CA ALA A 96 -14.99 0.53 -15.92
C ALA A 96 -15.67 0.58 -14.56
N GLY A 97 -17.01 0.60 -14.55
CA GLY A 97 -17.77 0.36 -13.32
C GLY A 97 -17.41 -1.01 -12.72
N VAL A 98 -16.44 -1.01 -11.79
CA VAL A 98 -16.10 -1.91 -10.64
C VAL A 98 -16.53 -3.40 -10.69
N PRO A 99 -15.75 -4.39 -10.18
CA PRO A 99 -14.29 -4.59 -10.10
C PRO A 99 -13.80 -5.87 -10.83
N ALA A 100 -12.47 -6.05 -10.86
CA ALA A 100 -11.73 -6.99 -11.70
C ALA A 100 -11.36 -8.33 -11.01
N ASN A 101 -11.40 -9.44 -11.77
CA ASN A 101 -11.11 -10.81 -11.30
C ASN A 101 -9.88 -11.43 -12.01
N LYS A 102 -8.80 -11.67 -11.25
CA LYS A 102 -7.87 -12.83 -11.25
C LYS A 102 -6.47 -12.39 -10.79
N TRP A 103 -5.98 -13.07 -9.74
CA TRP A 103 -4.66 -12.92 -9.10
C TRP A 103 -4.31 -11.49 -8.66
N CYS A 104 -4.95 -11.02 -7.59
CA CYS A 104 -4.50 -9.88 -6.81
C CYS A 104 -4.61 -10.21 -5.33
N ASN A 105 -3.59 -9.87 -4.55
CA ASN A 105 -3.84 -9.56 -3.14
C ASN A 105 -4.71 -8.31 -3.16
N LEU A 106 -6.00 -8.46 -2.93
CA LEU A 106 -6.95 -7.35 -3.00
C LEU A 106 -6.76 -6.48 -1.76
N GLN A 107 -5.91 -5.46 -1.87
CA GLN A 107 -6.01 -4.28 -1.04
C GLN A 107 -7.01 -3.36 -1.74
N ALA A 108 -8.24 -3.26 -1.23
CA ALA A 108 -9.23 -2.39 -1.83
C ALA A 108 -8.72 -0.94 -1.74
N ALA A 109 -8.37 -0.33 -2.88
CA ALA A 109 -7.69 0.96 -3.00
C ALA A 109 -8.39 2.13 -2.27
N SER A 110 -7.60 2.90 -1.50
CA SER A 110 -7.95 3.95 -0.49
C SER A 110 -9.02 4.98 -0.88
N ASN A 111 -9.30 5.15 -2.17
CA ASN A 111 -10.24 6.15 -2.69
C ASN A 111 -11.59 5.54 -3.12
N THR A 112 -11.66 4.21 -3.20
CA THR A 112 -12.88 3.40 -3.34
C THR A 112 -12.96 2.26 -2.31
N SER A 113 -12.06 2.21 -1.32
CA SER A 113 -12.04 1.20 -0.26
C SER A 113 -13.37 1.20 0.46
N GLN A 114 -14.22 0.27 0.10
CA GLN A 114 -15.28 -0.09 1.01
C GLN A 114 -14.62 -0.96 2.08
N TRP A 115 -14.59 -0.42 3.28
CA TRP A 115 -14.16 -1.14 4.47
C TRP A 115 -15.35 -2.00 4.88
N TYR A 116 -15.27 -3.31 4.65
CA TYR A 116 -16.34 -4.23 5.02
C TYR A 116 -16.24 -4.53 6.51
N LYS A 117 -17.33 -4.30 7.24
CA LYS A 117 -17.32 -4.49 8.69
C LYS A 117 -17.32 -5.96 9.06
N THR A 118 -17.96 -6.78 8.23
CA THR A 118 -18.07 -8.22 8.46
C THR A 118 -17.87 -9.00 7.15
N PRO A 119 -17.52 -10.30 7.23
CA PRO A 119 -17.52 -11.19 6.08
C PRO A 119 -18.83 -11.14 5.30
N GLU A 120 -19.98 -11.11 5.98
CA GLU A 120 -21.29 -11.12 5.33
C GLU A 120 -21.51 -9.88 4.45
N GLU A 121 -21.04 -8.71 4.88
CA GLU A 121 -21.10 -7.49 4.05
C GLU A 121 -20.22 -7.61 2.80
N PHE A 122 -19.03 -8.19 2.93
CA PHE A 122 -18.12 -8.44 1.79
C PHE A 122 -18.68 -9.49 0.83
N GLU A 123 -19.20 -10.59 1.37
CA GLU A 123 -19.75 -11.72 0.62
C GLU A 123 -21.11 -11.40 -0.03
N ALA A 124 -21.79 -10.33 0.40
CA ALA A 124 -23.00 -9.83 -0.24
C ALA A 124 -22.73 -9.12 -1.58
N LEU A 125 -21.47 -8.79 -1.90
CA LEU A 125 -21.13 -8.16 -3.17
C LEU A 125 -21.36 -9.13 -4.33
N ALA A 126 -22.06 -8.67 -5.37
CA ALA A 126 -22.39 -9.51 -6.53
C ALA A 126 -21.17 -10.18 -7.18
N TRP A 127 -20.03 -9.48 -7.23
CA TRP A 127 -18.79 -10.04 -7.79
C TRP A 127 -18.12 -11.08 -6.88
N VAL A 128 -18.25 -10.97 -5.55
CA VAL A 128 -17.75 -11.98 -4.61
C VAL A 128 -18.58 -13.25 -4.71
N GLN A 129 -19.90 -13.10 -4.80
CA GLN A 129 -20.81 -14.23 -5.05
C GLN A 129 -20.48 -14.93 -6.36
N ASP A 130 -20.28 -14.18 -7.45
CA ASP A 130 -19.85 -14.74 -8.73
C ASP A 130 -18.50 -15.46 -8.63
N ALA A 131 -17.52 -14.88 -7.94
CA ALA A 131 -16.21 -15.51 -7.72
C ALA A 131 -16.36 -16.86 -7.01
N PHE A 132 -17.15 -16.93 -5.93
CA PHE A 132 -17.39 -18.17 -5.21
C PHE A 132 -18.17 -19.21 -6.02
N LEU A 133 -19.20 -18.79 -6.77
CA LEU A 133 -19.96 -19.67 -7.66
C LEU A 133 -19.07 -20.31 -8.74
N ASN A 134 -18.04 -19.59 -9.19
CA ASN A 134 -17.08 -20.07 -10.19
C ASN A 134 -15.84 -20.74 -9.57
N GLY A 135 -15.85 -21.03 -8.25
CA GLY A 135 -14.75 -21.72 -7.57
C GLY A 135 -13.45 -20.92 -7.49
N ILE A 136 -13.51 -19.60 -7.62
CA ILE A 136 -12.34 -18.72 -7.49
C ILE A 136 -12.00 -18.59 -5.99
N GLN A 137 -10.78 -18.99 -5.63
CA GLN A 137 -10.25 -18.74 -4.30
C GLN A 137 -9.78 -17.29 -4.19
N LEU A 138 -10.37 -16.54 -3.26
CA LEU A 138 -9.99 -15.15 -2.99
C LEU A 138 -8.83 -15.08 -1.97
N ALA A 139 -8.09 -13.98 -2.03
CA ALA A 139 -7.11 -13.57 -1.04
C ALA A 139 -7.48 -12.16 -0.56
N PHE A 140 -7.91 -12.05 0.69
CA PHE A 140 -8.42 -10.81 1.28
C PHE A 140 -7.62 -10.40 2.51
N ILE A 141 -7.41 -9.10 2.66
CA ILE A 141 -6.75 -8.45 3.79
C ILE A 141 -7.69 -7.35 4.32
N PRO A 142 -8.46 -7.59 5.39
CA PRO A 142 -9.18 -6.51 6.05
C PRO A 142 -8.21 -5.49 6.63
N VAL A 143 -8.54 -4.21 6.46
CA VAL A 143 -7.79 -3.07 6.99
C VAL A 143 -8.53 -2.50 8.20
N TYR A 144 -7.79 -2.20 9.26
CA TYR A 144 -8.31 -1.65 10.50
C TYR A 144 -7.62 -0.33 10.85
N ASP A 145 -8.35 0.77 10.66
CA ASP A 145 -7.96 2.12 11.08
C ASP A 145 -8.71 2.50 12.38
N PRO A 146 -8.07 3.25 13.31
CA PRO A 146 -8.70 3.65 14.56
C PRO A 146 -10.06 4.34 14.44
N SER A 147 -10.35 5.03 13.33
CA SER A 147 -11.64 5.69 13.12
C SER A 147 -12.81 4.71 13.02
N MET A 148 -12.56 3.45 12.65
CA MET A 148 -13.59 2.42 12.52
C MET A 148 -14.21 2.05 13.87
N GLN A 149 -13.48 2.21 14.98
CA GLN A 149 -13.98 1.96 16.34
C GLN A 149 -15.25 2.76 16.68
N LYS A 150 -15.52 3.87 15.97
CA LYS A 150 -16.73 4.67 16.16
C LYS A 150 -18.00 4.00 15.63
N GLY A 151 -17.88 2.98 14.80
CA GLY A 151 -19.01 2.39 14.07
C GLY A 151 -19.00 0.87 13.94
N MET A 152 -18.04 0.19 14.56
CA MET A 152 -17.96 -1.27 14.62
C MET A 152 -17.04 -1.75 15.75
N ASP A 153 -17.32 -2.93 16.27
CA ASP A 153 -16.37 -3.70 17.08
C ASP A 153 -15.35 -4.34 16.14
N THR A 154 -14.16 -3.72 16.05
CA THR A 154 -13.11 -4.15 15.14
C THR A 154 -12.51 -5.51 15.51
N LEU A 155 -12.51 -5.88 16.80
CA LEU A 155 -12.02 -7.18 17.25
C LEU A 155 -13.01 -8.29 16.87
N ALA A 156 -14.30 -8.06 17.04
CA ALA A 156 -15.34 -8.99 16.58
C ALA A 156 -15.28 -9.16 15.05
N SER A 157 -15.09 -8.07 14.32
CA SER A 157 -14.87 -8.10 12.87
C SER A 157 -13.67 -8.96 12.48
N LEU A 158 -12.51 -8.72 13.08
CA LEU A 158 -11.29 -9.49 12.80
C LEU A 158 -11.47 -10.97 13.12
N LYS A 159 -12.14 -11.29 14.23
CA LYS A 159 -12.48 -12.66 14.59
C LYS A 159 -13.41 -13.31 13.57
N ALA A 160 -14.36 -12.57 12.99
CA ALA A 160 -15.24 -13.09 11.96
C ALA A 160 -14.46 -13.37 10.66
N PHE A 161 -13.66 -12.41 10.18
CA PHE A 161 -12.82 -12.59 9.00
C PHE A 161 -11.79 -13.71 9.17
N SER A 162 -11.27 -13.92 10.39
CA SER A 162 -10.31 -15.01 10.66
C SER A 162 -10.89 -16.42 10.51
N GLN A 163 -12.22 -16.56 10.47
CA GLN A 163 -12.89 -17.83 10.20
C GLN A 163 -13.13 -18.09 8.71
N THR A 164 -12.95 -17.11 7.83
CA THR A 164 -13.20 -17.30 6.39
C THR A 164 -11.99 -17.95 5.72
N ASN A 165 -12.22 -18.74 4.67
CA ASN A 165 -11.16 -19.48 3.96
C ASN A 165 -10.34 -18.64 2.97
N TYR A 166 -10.69 -17.36 2.81
CA TYR A 166 -10.07 -16.42 1.88
C TYR A 166 -9.31 -15.28 2.56
N THR A 167 -9.47 -15.10 3.88
CA THR A 167 -8.73 -14.05 4.60
C THR A 167 -7.33 -14.58 4.93
N ILE A 168 -6.31 -13.90 4.40
CA ILE A 168 -4.91 -14.37 4.47
C ILE A 168 -4.05 -13.56 5.46
N SER A 169 -4.49 -12.35 5.79
CA SER A 169 -3.77 -11.41 6.65
C SER A 169 -4.71 -10.39 7.26
N ALA A 170 -4.19 -9.45 8.05
CA ALA A 170 -4.89 -8.23 8.45
C ALA A 170 -3.93 -7.05 8.41
N GLU A 171 -4.36 -5.92 7.87
CA GLU A 171 -3.65 -4.65 8.02
C GLU A 171 -4.18 -3.94 9.26
N ILE A 172 -3.34 -3.71 10.25
CA ILE A 172 -3.73 -3.07 11.51
C ILE A 172 -2.92 -1.80 11.65
N GLU A 173 -3.59 -0.66 11.57
CA GLU A 173 -2.91 0.62 11.64
C GLU A 173 -2.78 1.14 13.09
N LEU A 174 -2.16 0.35 13.96
CA LEU A 174 -1.89 0.74 15.35
C LEU A 174 -1.04 2.02 15.40
N ARG A 175 -1.45 2.99 16.21
CA ARG A 175 -0.76 4.30 16.34
C ARG A 175 0.23 4.35 17.50
N SER A 176 -0.01 3.59 18.55
CA SER A 176 0.85 3.50 19.74
C SER A 176 0.68 2.14 20.41
N THR A 177 1.67 1.68 21.15
CA THR A 177 1.52 0.53 22.05
C THR A 177 0.41 0.83 23.06
N ASP A 178 -0.40 -0.17 23.38
CA ASP A 178 -1.62 -0.05 24.21
C ASP A 178 -2.70 0.89 23.62
N GLY A 179 -2.59 1.22 22.33
CA GLY A 179 -3.58 2.00 21.59
C GLY A 179 -4.88 1.22 21.31
N VAL A 180 -5.87 1.88 20.72
CA VAL A 180 -7.24 1.34 20.54
C VAL A 180 -7.36 0.12 19.61
N LEU A 181 -6.29 -0.25 18.92
CA LEU A 181 -6.24 -1.44 18.07
C LEU A 181 -5.27 -2.52 18.61
N GLN A 182 -4.72 -2.34 19.82
CA GLN A 182 -3.75 -3.29 20.38
C GLN A 182 -4.31 -4.71 20.46
N ASP A 183 -5.58 -4.85 20.88
CA ASP A 183 -6.27 -6.13 20.98
C ASP A 183 -6.31 -6.92 19.66
N LEU A 184 -6.31 -6.23 18.51
CA LEU A 184 -6.29 -6.89 17.20
C LEU A 184 -4.91 -7.48 16.90
N VAL A 185 -3.85 -6.73 17.20
CA VAL A 185 -2.47 -7.21 17.05
C VAL A 185 -2.23 -8.41 17.96
N ASP A 186 -2.67 -8.31 19.22
CA ASP A 186 -2.53 -9.38 20.21
C ASP A 186 -3.35 -10.62 19.84
N TYR A 187 -4.55 -10.44 19.27
CA TYR A 187 -5.35 -11.53 18.75
C TYR A 187 -4.64 -12.29 17.63
N VAL A 188 -4.09 -11.61 16.62
CA VAL A 188 -3.37 -12.29 15.52
C VAL A 188 -2.14 -13.02 16.07
N LYS A 189 -1.33 -12.36 16.92
CA LYS A 189 -0.12 -12.95 17.52
C LYS A 189 -0.42 -14.20 18.35
N SER A 190 -1.39 -14.12 19.26
CA SER A 190 -1.76 -15.25 20.13
C SER A 190 -2.36 -16.42 19.36
N SER A 191 -2.94 -16.15 18.18
CA SER A 191 -3.60 -17.15 17.36
C SER A 191 -2.70 -17.82 16.32
N GLN A 192 -1.43 -17.41 16.19
CA GLN A 192 -0.47 -18.03 15.27
C GLN A 192 -0.27 -19.54 15.51
N SER A 193 -0.58 -20.03 16.71
CA SER A 193 -0.51 -21.46 17.08
C SER A 193 -1.84 -22.21 16.93
N THR A 194 -2.88 -21.57 16.40
CA THR A 194 -4.24 -22.13 16.29
C THR A 194 -4.70 -22.28 14.83
N ASN A 195 -5.85 -22.92 14.62
CA ASN A 195 -6.45 -23.15 13.31
C ASN A 195 -7.20 -21.94 12.73
N ILE A 196 -6.82 -20.70 13.06
CA ILE A 196 -7.40 -19.53 12.38
C ILE A 196 -6.69 -19.26 11.06
N ASN A 197 -7.40 -18.67 10.09
CA ASN A 197 -6.86 -18.44 8.75
C ASN A 197 -6.00 -17.17 8.67
N VAL A 198 -6.30 -16.16 9.49
CA VAL A 198 -5.45 -14.96 9.62
C VAL A 198 -4.23 -15.27 10.48
N LYS A 199 -3.11 -15.57 9.82
CA LYS A 199 -1.85 -15.92 10.50
C LYS A 199 -0.81 -14.81 10.49
N THR A 200 -1.04 -13.78 9.69
CA THR A 200 -0.13 -12.67 9.52
C THR A 200 -0.84 -11.34 9.75
N THR A 201 -0.09 -10.36 10.21
CA THR A 201 -0.54 -8.98 10.32
C THR A 201 0.52 -8.05 9.74
N GLY A 202 0.10 -6.92 9.19
CA GLY A 202 1.00 -5.86 8.79
C GLY A 202 0.46 -4.47 9.08
N THR A 203 1.26 -3.48 8.73
CA THR A 203 0.93 -2.08 9.00
C THR A 203 1.54 -1.17 7.94
N LEU A 204 1.00 0.04 7.86
CA LEU A 204 1.54 1.13 7.06
C LEU A 204 2.66 1.85 7.83
N TYR A 205 3.86 1.87 7.26
CA TYR A 205 4.91 2.81 7.66
C TYR A 205 4.52 4.20 7.14
N ALA A 206 4.25 5.12 8.07
CA ALA A 206 3.82 6.49 7.80
C ALA A 206 4.89 7.50 8.26
N PRO A 207 6.04 7.57 7.59
CA PRO A 207 7.14 8.49 7.93
C PRO A 207 6.91 9.95 7.50
N GLY A 208 5.67 10.31 7.20
CA GLY A 208 5.30 11.61 6.65
C GLY A 208 5.43 11.66 5.14
N ASP A 209 4.94 12.75 4.56
CA ASP A 209 5.06 12.94 3.12
C ASP A 209 6.48 13.41 2.81
N ILE A 210 7.13 12.74 1.87
CA ILE A 210 8.53 13.03 1.54
C ILE A 210 8.60 14.26 0.64
N PHE A 211 9.43 15.22 1.06
CA PHE A 211 9.91 16.27 0.18
C PHE A 211 11.34 15.94 -0.19
N ALA A 212 11.56 15.54 -1.44
CA ALA A 212 12.80 15.92 -2.08
C ALA A 212 12.59 17.38 -2.52
N PRO A 213 13.21 18.38 -1.85
CA PRO A 213 12.95 19.80 -2.11
C PRO A 213 13.28 20.23 -3.56
N GLU A 214 13.93 19.36 -4.34
CA GLU A 214 14.42 19.67 -5.68
C GLU A 214 13.51 19.19 -6.83
N SER A 215 12.49 18.36 -6.59
CA SER A 215 11.79 17.68 -7.69
C SER A 215 10.28 17.91 -7.80
N ILE A 216 9.67 18.71 -6.90
CA ILE A 216 8.20 18.84 -6.87
C ILE A 216 7.77 20.30 -6.67
N ASP A 217 7.17 20.89 -7.70
CA ASP A 217 6.47 22.18 -7.67
C ASP A 217 5.05 22.01 -7.08
N VAL A 218 4.97 21.76 -5.77
CA VAL A 218 3.69 21.71 -5.05
C VAL A 218 3.08 23.10 -5.05
N ASP A 219 1.80 23.25 -5.40
CA ASP A 219 1.08 24.50 -5.12
C ASP A 219 1.04 24.70 -3.61
N ARG A 220 1.94 25.57 -3.14
CA ARG A 220 2.14 25.79 -1.71
C ARG A 220 1.02 26.63 -1.11
N ALA A 221 0.10 27.18 -1.90
CA ALA A 221 -0.97 28.07 -1.45
C ALA A 221 -0.48 29.14 -0.43
N ASN A 222 0.75 29.65 -0.61
CA ASN A 222 1.50 30.57 0.27
C ASN A 222 2.13 30.01 1.56
N TYR A 223 2.29 28.70 1.73
CA TYR A 223 2.97 28.11 2.87
C TYR A 223 4.45 27.82 2.58
N THR A 224 5.32 28.04 3.58
CA THR A 224 6.71 27.59 3.55
C THR A 224 6.81 26.17 4.09
N PHE A 225 7.54 25.29 3.39
CA PHE A 225 7.89 23.98 3.91
C PHE A 225 8.82 24.13 5.13
N PRO A 226 8.70 23.24 6.12
CA PRO A 226 9.68 23.17 7.20
C PRO A 226 11.04 22.70 6.65
N ASP A 227 12.13 23.19 7.24
CA ASP A 227 13.49 22.77 6.85
C ASP A 227 13.78 21.29 7.16
N ASN A 228 12.96 20.67 8.01
CA ASN A 228 13.03 19.25 8.39
C ASN A 228 11.64 18.62 8.37
N GLU A 229 11.54 17.43 7.78
CA GLU A 229 10.31 16.61 7.74
C GLU A 229 9.89 16.11 9.13
N HIS A 230 10.84 16.08 10.08
CA HIS A 230 10.61 15.72 11.49
C HIS A 230 10.57 16.94 12.41
N ARG A 231 9.64 16.92 13.37
CA ARG A 231 9.59 17.88 14.48
C ARG A 231 9.00 17.24 15.72
N ASN A 232 9.70 17.33 16.85
CA ASN A 232 9.29 16.77 18.14
C ASN A 232 8.90 15.28 18.04
N ASN A 233 9.73 14.48 17.38
CA ASN A 233 9.49 13.06 17.05
C ASN A 233 8.29 12.77 16.14
N SER A 234 7.48 13.77 15.76
CA SER A 234 6.44 13.63 14.74
C SER A 234 6.97 13.97 13.35
N VAL A 235 6.14 13.73 12.34
CA VAL A 235 6.43 13.98 10.92
C VAL A 235 5.35 14.86 10.31
N TYR A 236 5.72 15.65 9.32
CA TYR A 236 4.75 16.47 8.59
C TYR A 236 3.97 15.65 7.55
N THR A 237 2.68 15.94 7.46
CA THR A 237 1.73 15.41 6.48
C THR A 237 1.01 16.56 5.78
N PHE A 238 0.60 16.33 4.55
CA PHE A 238 0.20 17.32 3.58
C PHE A 238 -1.09 16.85 2.93
N LYS A 239 -1.97 17.82 2.69
CA LYS A 239 -3.22 17.61 1.98
C LYS A 239 -3.43 18.81 1.08
N ASP A 240 -4.01 18.57 -0.09
CA ASP A 240 -4.27 19.63 -1.07
C ASP A 240 -4.99 20.82 -0.43
N ASN A 241 -4.48 22.00 -0.72
CA ASN A 241 -5.01 23.29 -0.23
C ASN A 241 -5.05 23.40 1.30
N LYS A 242 -4.19 22.67 2.03
CA LYS A 242 -4.04 22.78 3.48
C LYS A 242 -2.59 23.01 3.86
N ALA A 243 -2.40 23.84 4.90
CA ALA A 243 -1.09 24.01 5.51
C ALA A 243 -0.54 22.65 6.00
N PRO A 244 0.79 22.45 5.95
CA PRO A 244 1.42 21.26 6.49
C PRO A 244 1.09 21.07 7.96
N ARG A 245 0.80 19.84 8.38
CA ARG A 245 0.46 19.52 9.78
C ARG A 245 1.27 18.35 10.28
N LEU A 246 1.68 18.42 11.54
CA LEU A 246 2.27 17.26 12.21
C LEU A 246 1.24 16.14 12.28
N MET A 247 1.68 14.92 12.02
CA MET A 247 0.86 13.70 12.04
C MET A 247 0.14 13.56 13.38
N ASP A 248 0.84 13.82 14.50
CA ASP A 248 0.26 13.79 15.85
C ASP A 248 -0.92 14.75 16.01
N SER A 249 -0.88 15.91 15.35
CA SER A 249 -1.96 16.90 15.42
C SER A 249 -3.23 16.43 14.70
N LEU A 250 -3.14 15.39 13.87
CA LEU A 250 -4.26 14.80 13.15
C LEU A 250 -4.88 13.64 13.93
N LEU A 251 -4.26 13.18 15.02
CA LEU A 251 -4.79 12.07 15.80
C LEU A 251 -6.11 12.44 16.50
N GLY A 252 -7.08 11.53 16.40
CA GLY A 252 -8.30 11.60 17.17
C GLY A 252 -8.03 11.40 18.67
N LYS A 253 -8.82 12.05 19.53
CA LYS A 253 -8.74 11.84 20.98
C LYS A 253 -8.90 10.35 21.32
N GLY A 254 -7.97 9.83 22.12
CA GLY A 254 -7.99 8.46 22.61
C GLY A 254 -7.50 7.40 21.62
N VAL A 255 -7.10 7.78 20.39
CA VAL A 255 -6.54 6.83 19.41
C VAL A 255 -5.16 6.31 19.85
N SER A 256 -4.36 7.18 20.44
CA SER A 256 -3.05 6.91 21.01
C SER A 256 -3.05 7.27 22.50
N VAL A 257 -2.30 6.53 23.30
CA VAL A 257 -2.23 6.71 24.76
C VAL A 257 -1.55 8.01 25.18
N ASP A 258 -0.58 8.47 24.39
CA ASP A 258 0.21 9.68 24.64
C ASP A 258 -0.02 10.78 23.60
N GLY A 259 -0.86 10.52 22.60
CA GLY A 259 -1.14 11.45 21.51
C GLY A 259 -0.07 11.47 20.42
N HIS A 260 0.83 10.47 20.39
CA HIS A 260 1.82 10.30 19.34
C HIS A 260 1.43 9.19 18.35
N ASP A 261 1.72 9.40 17.06
CA ASP A 261 1.59 8.39 16.00
C ASP A 261 2.97 7.80 15.68
N TYR A 262 3.26 6.65 16.28
CA TYR A 262 4.55 5.97 16.18
C TYR A 262 4.79 5.29 14.83
N ARG A 263 3.84 5.35 13.88
CA ARG A 263 4.04 4.77 12.54
C ARG A 263 5.13 5.45 11.71
N SER A 264 5.68 6.57 12.17
CA SER A 264 6.89 7.17 11.58
C SER A 264 8.20 6.61 12.14
N ASP A 265 8.15 5.90 13.28
CA ASP A 265 9.31 5.25 13.89
C ASP A 265 9.40 3.78 13.46
N PHE A 266 10.29 3.53 12.51
CA PHE A 266 10.52 2.17 12.00
C PHE A 266 10.96 1.19 13.10
N ASN A 267 11.71 1.61 14.11
CA ASN A 267 12.14 0.70 15.18
C ASN A 267 10.95 0.26 16.02
N TRP A 268 10.07 1.21 16.37
CA TRP A 268 8.84 0.90 17.08
C TRP A 268 7.96 -0.09 16.30
N ILE A 269 7.83 0.09 14.98
CA ILE A 269 7.08 -0.85 14.12
C ILE A 269 7.67 -2.26 14.21
N MET A 270 8.99 -2.40 14.17
CA MET A 270 9.65 -3.70 14.29
C MET A 270 9.38 -4.37 15.65
N GLU A 271 9.34 -3.59 16.74
CA GLU A 271 9.00 -4.07 18.08
C GLU A 271 7.54 -4.55 18.19
N GLN A 272 6.64 -4.01 17.35
CA GLN A 272 5.25 -4.46 17.33
C GLN A 272 5.08 -5.84 16.70
N GLY A 273 6.12 -6.43 16.09
CA GLY A 273 6.09 -7.83 15.62
C GLY A 273 5.15 -8.06 14.44
N TYR A 274 5.00 -7.07 13.55
CA TYR A 274 4.30 -7.24 12.28
C TYR A 274 5.06 -8.21 11.36
N ASN A 275 4.32 -8.95 10.53
CA ASN A 275 4.88 -9.88 9.56
C ASN A 275 5.31 -9.18 8.26
N TRP A 276 4.66 -8.07 7.93
CA TRP A 276 4.96 -7.24 6.76
C TRP A 276 4.66 -5.77 7.05
N ILE A 277 5.31 -4.88 6.30
CA ILE A 277 5.18 -3.42 6.44
C ILE A 277 5.06 -2.86 5.02
N ILE A 278 4.04 -2.04 4.76
CA ILE A 278 3.87 -1.30 3.50
C ILE A 278 4.26 0.17 3.65
N ALA A 279 4.53 0.85 2.54
CA ALA A 279 4.75 2.29 2.47
C ALA A 279 4.42 2.79 1.06
N ASP A 280 3.98 4.04 0.92
CA ASP A 280 3.63 4.65 -0.39
C ASP A 280 4.85 4.84 -1.31
N THR A 281 6.05 4.99 -0.74
CA THR A 281 7.31 5.18 -1.50
C THR A 281 8.39 4.18 -1.07
N PRO A 282 8.13 2.88 -1.25
CA PRO A 282 8.88 1.81 -0.62
C PRO A 282 10.35 1.76 -1.06
N ASP A 283 10.66 2.09 -2.32
CA ASP A 283 12.04 2.15 -2.82
C ASP A 283 12.84 3.29 -2.20
N LEU A 284 12.20 4.44 -1.99
CA LEU A 284 12.83 5.58 -1.36
C LEU A 284 13.09 5.27 0.12
N TRP A 285 12.11 4.67 0.80
CA TRP A 285 12.28 4.21 2.17
C TRP A 285 13.27 3.07 2.29
N ALA A 286 13.34 2.16 1.33
CA ALA A 286 14.37 1.13 1.26
C ALA A 286 15.76 1.73 1.35
N LYS A 287 16.05 2.69 0.47
CA LYS A 287 17.35 3.38 0.41
C LYS A 287 17.62 4.21 1.66
N ARG A 288 16.61 4.89 2.21
CA ARG A 288 16.75 5.69 3.44
C ARG A 288 17.04 4.80 4.66
N LEU A 289 16.27 3.73 4.84
CA LEU A 289 16.45 2.78 5.94
C LEU A 289 17.78 2.02 5.83
N GLU A 290 18.23 1.70 4.61
CA GLU A 290 19.56 1.12 4.38
C GLU A 290 20.67 2.08 4.82
N LYS A 291 20.61 3.36 4.41
CA LYS A 291 21.56 4.40 4.86
C LYS A 291 21.58 4.60 6.38
N GLN A 292 20.43 4.38 7.03
CA GLN A 292 20.31 4.43 8.48
C GLN A 292 20.78 3.15 9.18
N GLY A 293 21.17 2.11 8.44
CA GLY A 293 21.49 0.79 8.99
C GLY A 293 20.27 0.04 9.56
N LYS A 294 19.06 0.53 9.31
CA LYS A 294 17.78 -0.06 9.78
C LYS A 294 17.24 -1.13 8.84
N ARG A 295 17.72 -1.17 7.60
CA ARG A 295 17.41 -2.23 6.64
C ARG A 295 18.64 -3.12 6.50
N ASN A 296 18.65 -4.21 7.25
CA ASN A 296 19.59 -5.30 7.01
C ASN A 296 18.83 -6.41 6.29
N ILE A 297 19.05 -6.60 4.98
CA ILE A 297 18.45 -7.70 4.22
C ILE A 297 19.34 -8.95 4.19
N THR A 298 20.53 -8.94 4.80
CA THR A 298 21.50 -10.04 4.65
C THR A 298 20.97 -11.38 5.16
N TRP A 299 20.03 -11.35 6.09
CA TRP A 299 19.39 -12.55 6.63
C TRP A 299 18.24 -13.08 5.75
N MET A 300 17.68 -12.25 4.86
CA MET A 300 16.71 -12.68 3.84
C MET A 300 17.39 -13.38 2.66
N LEU A 301 18.72 -13.29 2.59
CA LEU A 301 19.53 -13.95 1.58
C LEU A 301 19.87 -15.36 2.06
N ALA A 302 19.74 -16.34 1.16
CA ALA A 302 19.72 -17.78 1.47
C ALA A 302 20.93 -18.33 2.26
N ASP A 303 22.03 -17.57 2.40
CA ASP A 303 23.21 -17.98 3.17
C ASP A 303 23.49 -17.13 4.42
N GLY A 304 22.68 -16.10 4.70
CA GLY A 304 22.79 -15.24 5.88
C GLY A 304 24.10 -14.47 6.03
N MET A 305 25.02 -14.55 5.06
CA MET A 305 26.41 -14.12 5.22
C MET A 305 26.97 -13.33 4.04
N ARG A 306 26.32 -13.33 2.86
CA ARG A 306 26.76 -12.53 1.72
C ARG A 306 25.60 -11.74 1.13
N ALA A 307 25.86 -10.46 0.82
CA ALA A 307 24.97 -9.66 -0.01
C ALA A 307 24.63 -10.43 -1.29
N ALA A 308 23.38 -10.32 -1.77
CA ALA A 308 22.89 -11.07 -2.90
C ALA A 308 23.88 -10.88 -4.03
N ASN A 309 24.29 -11.98 -4.66
CA ASN A 309 25.14 -11.89 -5.83
C ASN A 309 24.52 -10.84 -6.77
N LYS A 310 25.24 -9.75 -7.09
CA LYS A 310 24.68 -8.64 -7.88
C LYS A 310 24.16 -9.11 -9.24
N THR A 311 24.63 -10.26 -9.73
CA THR A 311 24.16 -10.92 -10.95
C THR A 311 22.88 -11.76 -10.77
N LEU A 312 22.52 -12.16 -9.53
CA LEU A 312 21.29 -12.90 -9.20
C LEU A 312 20.14 -12.00 -8.75
N ALA A 313 20.40 -10.74 -8.38
CA ALA A 313 19.35 -9.74 -8.16
C ALA A 313 18.48 -9.49 -9.41
N GLY A 314 18.98 -9.83 -10.61
CA GLY A 314 18.20 -9.88 -11.86
C GLY A 314 17.89 -11.30 -12.37
N GLY A 315 17.99 -12.33 -11.51
CA GLY A 315 18.10 -13.73 -11.93
C GLY A 315 16.84 -14.59 -11.87
N TRP A 316 15.74 -14.12 -11.29
CA TRP A 316 14.52 -14.94 -11.15
C TRP A 316 13.61 -14.95 -12.39
N TYR A 317 13.86 -14.06 -13.35
CA TYR A 317 13.22 -14.07 -14.66
C TYR A 317 14.23 -13.71 -15.76
N LYS A 318 15.13 -14.65 -16.08
CA LYS A 318 15.67 -14.67 -17.44
C LYS A 318 14.54 -15.13 -18.36
N ARG A 319 14.23 -14.31 -19.35
CA ARG A 319 13.53 -14.74 -20.56
C ARG A 319 14.35 -15.89 -21.15
N ASP A 320 13.74 -17.03 -21.42
CA ASP A 320 14.31 -17.93 -22.43
C ASP A 320 14.19 -17.19 -23.76
N ASP A 321 15.32 -16.67 -24.24
CA ASP A 321 15.41 -15.95 -25.51
C ASP A 321 15.22 -16.88 -26.74
N GLU A 322 14.93 -18.17 -26.53
CA GLU A 322 14.71 -19.16 -27.59
C GLU A 322 13.39 -19.00 -28.36
N CYS A 323 12.47 -18.14 -27.92
CA CYS A 323 11.20 -17.91 -28.64
C CYS A 323 11.26 -16.80 -29.71
N SER A 324 12.46 -16.39 -30.14
CA SER A 324 12.65 -15.38 -31.19
C SER A 324 13.22 -15.92 -32.51
N GLN A 325 13.24 -17.23 -32.70
CA GLN A 325 13.54 -17.86 -34.00
C GLN A 325 12.49 -18.92 -34.36
N ASN A 326 11.33 -18.46 -34.84
CA ASN A 326 10.51 -19.11 -35.88
C ASN A 326 9.54 -18.09 -36.48
#